data_AF-A0AAN0LU66-F1
#
_entry.id   AF-A0AAN0LU66-F1
#
_cell.length_a   1.000
_cell.length_b   1.000
_cell.length_c   1.000
_cell.angle_alpha   90.00
_cell.angle_beta   90.00
_cell.angle_gamma   90.00
#
_symmetry.space_group_name_H-M   'P 1'
#
loop_
_entity.id
_entity.type
_entity.pdbx_description
1 polymer ?
#
loop_
_entity_poly.entity_id
_entity_poly.type
_entity_poly.pdbx_seq_one_letter_code
_entity_poly.pdbx_strand_id
1 'polypeptide(L)'
;MNSRQRKILEYLANKTHGLKEKSYPKLWVLRIERSDRYRFPQPKLSGIVASSTREGYSIDLTNYQKYKEASEDIIPQTPNERSIYIIKELLFSKQRRSIVALQEALFVSEHTIEGDIKRIRELIKPYGGLKLVRNDNHIYFDGNEHVKRRIYRDLLADEIKDNFININRTASLYKRFDLVRVTEIFEATLAEHNYQVRETVVPMIVVHIGITIERMLSGHYLDKSNNNLQESIEFQIAQDFFHKVVTMIPITYSEVEAEALATILMGYKNAVKLSETLQYEGKDVNISKLLADLTDVIFQTFDLDFTEDEDFQNGLRLHLQSLVMRVTNETVIPNAHLQEIKKSYPLIFEMGLVVSRLIGNAFGFELSSQK
;
A
#
# COMPACT_ATOMS: atom_id res chain seq x y z
N MET A 1 -6.62 17.33 -15.31
CA MET A 1 -6.11 17.75 -16.64
C MET A 1 -4.70 17.22 -16.88
N ASN A 2 -4.31 16.84 -18.10
CA ASN A 2 -2.95 16.35 -18.38
C ASN A 2 -1.93 17.52 -18.44
N SER A 3 -0.64 17.28 -18.18
CA SER A 3 0.41 18.33 -18.11
C SER A 3 0.54 19.11 -19.40
N ARG A 4 0.31 18.44 -20.54
CA ARG A 4 0.37 19.06 -21.86
C ARG A 4 -0.81 19.99 -22.12
N GLN A 5 -2.02 19.58 -21.77
CA GLN A 5 -3.25 20.37 -21.80
C GLN A 5 -3.16 21.54 -20.82
N ARG A 6 -2.62 21.32 -19.61
CA ARG A 6 -2.36 22.38 -18.63
C ARG A 6 -1.43 23.44 -19.20
N LYS A 7 -0.29 23.03 -19.77
CA LYS A 7 0.65 23.95 -20.43
C LYS A 7 0.02 24.67 -21.63
N ILE A 8 -0.86 24.01 -22.38
CA ILE A 8 -1.58 24.63 -23.50
C ILE A 8 -2.61 25.65 -22.98
N LEU A 9 -3.39 25.32 -21.95
CA LEU A 9 -4.36 26.24 -21.35
C LEU A 9 -3.68 27.41 -20.64
N GLU A 10 -2.57 27.19 -19.92
CA GLU A 10 -1.74 28.25 -19.35
C GLU A 10 -1.17 29.16 -20.44
N TYR A 11 -0.69 28.57 -21.53
CA TYR A 11 -0.20 29.32 -22.68
C TYR A 11 -1.30 30.13 -23.37
N LEU A 12 -2.52 29.59 -23.49
CA LEU A 12 -3.68 30.29 -24.04
C LEU A 12 -4.22 31.37 -23.08
N ALA A 13 -4.20 31.13 -21.77
CA ALA A 13 -4.63 32.08 -20.75
C ALA A 13 -3.72 33.32 -20.68
N ASN A 14 -2.45 33.17 -21.02
CA ASN A 14 -1.47 34.26 -21.06
C ASN A 14 -1.46 35.02 -22.41
N LYS A 15 -2.46 34.80 -23.28
CA LYS A 15 -2.55 35.44 -24.60
C LYS A 15 -3.81 36.31 -24.68
N THR A 16 -3.64 37.52 -25.20
CA THR A 16 -4.73 38.51 -25.38
C THR A 16 -5.57 38.29 -26.64
N HIS A 17 -5.10 37.46 -27.56
CA HIS A 17 -5.75 37.17 -28.85
C HIS A 17 -5.74 35.68 -29.14
N GLY A 18 -6.75 35.22 -29.89
CA GLY A 18 -6.88 33.83 -30.27
C GLY A 18 -5.67 33.32 -31.06
N LEU A 19 -5.28 32.07 -30.80
CA LEU A 19 -4.06 31.47 -31.32
C LEU A 19 -4.35 30.67 -32.59
N LYS A 20 -3.77 31.12 -33.71
CA LYS A 20 -3.85 30.41 -34.98
C LYS A 20 -2.96 29.16 -34.96
N GLU A 21 -3.47 28.08 -35.52
CA GLU A 21 -2.84 26.75 -35.49
C GLU A 21 -1.41 26.73 -36.08
N LYS A 22 -1.17 27.52 -37.13
CA LYS A 22 0.15 27.66 -37.76
C LYS A 22 1.20 28.30 -36.84
N SER A 23 0.77 29.02 -35.80
CA SER A 23 1.64 29.78 -34.90
C SER A 23 2.15 28.96 -33.71
N TYR A 24 1.54 27.81 -33.42
CA TYR A 24 1.97 26.94 -32.33
C TYR A 24 1.72 25.47 -32.68
N PRO A 25 2.74 24.75 -33.20
CA PRO A 25 2.61 23.40 -33.72
C PRO A 25 2.00 22.43 -32.71
N LYS A 26 2.17 22.63 -31.40
CA LYS A 26 1.64 21.75 -30.35
C LYS A 26 0.13 21.88 -30.13
N LEU A 27 -0.57 22.81 -30.80
CA LEU A 27 -2.04 22.95 -30.78
C LEU A 27 -2.78 21.77 -31.41
N TRP A 28 -2.10 20.89 -32.17
CA TRP A 28 -2.74 19.70 -32.76
C TRP A 28 -3.39 18.76 -31.73
N VAL A 29 -3.03 18.86 -30.45
CA VAL A 29 -3.71 18.13 -29.36
C VAL A 29 -5.17 18.54 -29.22
N LEU A 30 -5.49 19.80 -29.51
CA LEU A 30 -6.85 20.32 -29.59
C LEU A 30 -7.54 19.96 -30.93
N ARG A 31 -6.78 19.47 -31.93
CA ARG A 31 -7.30 19.09 -33.27
C ARG A 31 -8.10 17.79 -33.24
N ILE A 32 -7.82 16.90 -32.29
CA ILE A 32 -8.63 15.69 -32.04
C ILE A 32 -10.10 16.09 -31.78
N GLU A 33 -10.36 17.30 -31.28
CA GLU A 33 -11.70 17.82 -30.98
C GLU A 33 -12.44 18.44 -32.18
N ARG A 34 -11.78 18.66 -33.34
CA ARG A 34 -12.43 19.21 -34.55
C ARG A 34 -13.07 18.14 -35.45
N SER A 35 -12.47 16.94 -35.49
CA SER A 35 -12.96 15.79 -36.27
C SER A 35 -14.00 14.97 -35.51
N ASP A 36 -13.88 14.90 -34.18
CA ASP A 36 -14.67 13.98 -33.36
C ASP A 36 -15.86 14.62 -32.64
N ARG A 37 -16.37 15.76 -33.15
CA ARG A 37 -17.61 16.37 -32.66
C ARG A 37 -18.82 15.41 -32.71
N TYR A 38 -18.71 14.30 -33.43
CA TYR A 38 -19.72 13.24 -33.52
C TYR A 38 -19.33 11.91 -32.84
N ARG A 39 -18.17 11.80 -32.17
CA ARG A 39 -17.74 10.52 -31.53
C ARG A 39 -17.29 10.60 -30.09
N PHE A 40 -16.94 11.77 -29.54
CA PHE A 40 -16.51 11.89 -28.15
C PHE A 40 -17.04 13.17 -27.51
N PRO A 41 -18.11 13.14 -26.68
CA PRO A 41 -18.48 14.29 -25.87
C PRO A 41 -17.43 14.45 -24.75
N GLN A 42 -16.67 15.55 -24.76
CA GLN A 42 -15.81 15.98 -23.65
C GLN A 42 -16.60 16.96 -22.75
N PRO A 43 -17.31 16.50 -21.70
CA PRO A 43 -18.08 17.40 -20.84
C PRO A 43 -17.21 18.35 -19.99
N LYS A 44 -15.91 18.08 -19.80
CA LYS A 44 -15.05 18.86 -18.87
C LYS A 44 -14.33 20.07 -19.48
N LEU A 45 -14.18 20.17 -20.80
CA LEU A 45 -13.58 21.35 -21.48
C LEU A 45 -14.63 22.23 -22.20
N SER A 46 -15.88 21.74 -22.26
CA SER A 46 -17.05 22.47 -22.73
C SER A 46 -17.17 23.80 -21.97
N GLY A 47 -16.97 24.92 -22.68
CA GLY A 47 -17.06 26.27 -22.12
C GLY A 47 -15.74 26.87 -21.62
N ILE A 48 -14.63 26.12 -21.61
CA ILE A 48 -13.28 26.65 -21.26
C ILE A 48 -12.53 27.06 -22.52
N VAL A 49 -12.60 26.28 -23.60
CA VAL A 49 -11.91 26.58 -24.86
C VAL A 49 -12.93 26.90 -25.96
N ALA A 50 -12.82 28.09 -26.55
CA ALA A 50 -13.58 28.49 -27.72
C ALA A 50 -12.70 28.41 -28.98
N SER A 51 -13.27 27.93 -30.08
CA SER A 51 -12.58 27.89 -31.37
C SER A 51 -13.37 28.60 -32.46
N SER A 52 -12.70 29.47 -33.22
CA SER A 52 -13.29 30.12 -34.40
C SER A 52 -12.33 30.05 -35.59
N THR A 53 -12.87 30.10 -36.81
CA THR A 53 -12.08 30.05 -38.05
C THR A 53 -11.25 31.32 -38.27
N ARG A 54 -11.69 32.48 -37.74
CA ARG A 54 -11.00 33.76 -37.87
C ARG A 54 -9.94 33.98 -36.78
N GLU A 55 -10.25 33.63 -35.54
CA GLU A 55 -9.41 33.96 -34.38
C GLU A 55 -8.61 32.75 -33.84
N GLY A 56 -8.91 31.52 -34.26
CA GLY A 56 -8.18 30.34 -33.76
C GLY A 56 -8.73 29.86 -32.43
N TYR A 57 -7.86 29.36 -31.53
CA TYR A 57 -8.25 28.88 -30.20
C TYR A 57 -8.11 29.98 -29.16
N SER A 58 -9.12 30.14 -28.30
CA SER A 58 -9.16 31.12 -27.20
C SER A 58 -9.70 30.45 -25.94
N ILE A 59 -9.39 31.01 -24.78
CA ILE A 59 -9.82 30.46 -23.49
C ILE A 59 -10.79 31.42 -22.81
N ASP A 60 -11.87 30.89 -22.23
CA ASP A 60 -12.70 31.61 -21.27
C ASP A 60 -12.00 31.58 -19.91
N LEU A 61 -11.40 32.71 -19.54
CA LEU A 61 -10.65 32.86 -18.30
C LEU A 61 -11.52 32.63 -17.06
N THR A 62 -12.81 32.94 -17.12
CA THR A 62 -13.75 32.80 -16.00
C THR A 62 -14.02 31.32 -15.72
N ASN A 63 -14.30 30.55 -16.77
CA ASN A 63 -14.52 29.10 -16.63
C ASN A 63 -13.21 28.36 -16.35
N TYR A 64 -12.08 28.83 -16.89
CA TYR A 64 -10.76 28.27 -16.57
C TYR A 64 -10.37 28.48 -15.10
N GLN A 65 -10.64 29.65 -14.52
CA GLN A 65 -10.36 29.91 -13.10
C GLN A 65 -11.21 29.04 -12.18
N LYS A 66 -12.54 28.96 -12.43
CA LYS A 66 -13.45 28.06 -11.71
C LYS A 66 -13.00 26.60 -11.79
N TYR A 67 -12.52 26.16 -12.95
CA TYR A 67 -11.97 24.82 -13.14
C TYR A 67 -10.68 24.60 -12.34
N LYS A 68 -9.77 25.58 -12.35
CA LYS A 68 -8.48 25.50 -11.64
C LYS A 68 -8.66 25.41 -10.12
N GLU A 69 -9.67 26.08 -9.59
CA GLU A 69 -10.04 26.05 -8.17
C GLU A 69 -10.73 24.74 -7.76
N ALA A 70 -11.46 24.09 -8.69
CA ALA A 70 -12.19 22.85 -8.43
C ALA A 70 -11.43 21.55 -8.75
N SER A 71 -10.31 21.63 -9.49
CA SER A 71 -9.58 20.47 -10.02
C SER A 71 -8.34 20.13 -9.19
N GLU A 72 -8.49 19.28 -8.17
CA GLU A 72 -7.35 18.63 -7.49
C GLU A 72 -6.78 17.42 -8.27
N ASP A 73 -7.47 16.93 -9.30
CA ASP A 73 -7.07 15.71 -10.01
C ASP A 73 -5.90 15.95 -11.00
N ILE A 74 -4.70 15.71 -10.49
CA ILE A 74 -3.50 15.57 -11.30
C ILE A 74 -3.62 14.26 -12.10
N ILE A 75 -3.80 14.37 -13.41
CA ILE A 75 -3.83 13.19 -14.27
C ILE A 75 -2.39 12.65 -14.36
N PRO A 76 -2.15 11.35 -14.14
CA PRO A 76 -0.85 10.72 -14.30
C PRO A 76 -0.21 10.97 -15.67
N GLN A 77 1.03 11.44 -15.70
CA GLN A 77 1.72 11.84 -16.93
C GLN A 77 2.87 10.93 -17.30
N THR A 78 3.62 10.46 -16.30
CA THR A 78 4.73 9.54 -16.55
C THR A 78 4.24 8.11 -16.68
N PRO A 79 4.97 7.23 -17.39
CA PRO A 79 4.61 5.81 -17.45
C PRO A 79 4.54 5.16 -16.07
N ASN A 80 5.35 5.61 -15.12
CA ASN A 80 5.31 5.11 -13.74
C ASN A 80 4.02 5.55 -13.02
N GLU A 81 3.68 6.85 -13.06
CA GLU A 81 2.46 7.37 -12.45
C GLU A 81 1.22 6.70 -13.04
N ARG A 82 1.17 6.49 -14.37
CA ARG A 82 0.05 5.80 -15.03
C ARG A 82 -0.05 4.35 -14.60
N SER A 83 1.08 3.63 -14.52
CA SER A 83 1.09 2.25 -14.00
C SER A 83 0.56 2.18 -12.57
N ILE A 84 1.00 3.08 -11.67
CA ILE A 84 0.51 3.13 -10.28
C ILE A 84 -0.99 3.44 -10.24
N TYR A 85 -1.46 4.40 -11.03
CA TYR A 85 -2.89 4.72 -11.14
C TYR A 85 -3.71 3.51 -11.58
N ILE A 86 -3.29 2.80 -12.63
CA ILE A 86 -3.98 1.61 -13.12
C ILE A 86 -3.96 0.51 -12.04
N ILE A 87 -2.85 0.31 -11.32
CA ILE A 87 -2.79 -0.65 -10.22
C ILE A 87 -3.82 -0.30 -9.14
N LYS A 88 -3.89 0.96 -8.68
CA LYS A 88 -4.91 1.40 -7.70
C LYS A 88 -6.33 1.18 -8.21
N GLU A 89 -6.61 1.54 -9.46
CA GLU A 89 -7.91 1.31 -10.10
C GLU A 89 -8.30 -0.17 -10.15
N LEU A 90 -7.34 -1.06 -10.41
CA LEU A 90 -7.57 -2.51 -10.45
C LEU A 90 -7.71 -3.12 -9.06
N LEU A 91 -7.04 -2.56 -8.06
CA LEU A 91 -7.22 -2.98 -6.68
C LEU A 91 -8.66 -2.69 -6.27
N PHE A 92 -9.16 -1.46 -6.35
CA PHE A 92 -10.45 -1.05 -5.76
C PHE A 92 -11.69 -1.31 -6.62
N SER A 93 -11.53 -1.91 -7.80
CA SER A 93 -12.65 -2.22 -8.67
C SER A 93 -13.24 -3.60 -8.42
N LYS A 94 -14.54 -3.66 -8.12
CA LYS A 94 -15.30 -4.92 -8.12
C LYS A 94 -15.34 -5.60 -9.49
N GLN A 95 -15.31 -4.81 -10.57
CA GLN A 95 -15.46 -5.29 -11.93
C GLN A 95 -14.12 -5.23 -12.67
N ARG A 96 -14.01 -6.01 -13.75
CA ARG A 96 -12.86 -5.89 -14.67
C ARG A 96 -12.84 -4.48 -15.26
N ARG A 97 -11.65 -3.90 -15.40
CA ARG A 97 -11.48 -2.53 -15.93
C ARG A 97 -11.35 -2.55 -17.44
N SER A 98 -12.15 -1.74 -18.12
CA SER A 98 -12.08 -1.56 -19.57
C SER A 98 -10.83 -0.79 -19.97
N ILE A 99 -10.06 -1.32 -20.91
CA ILE A 99 -8.91 -0.65 -21.53
C ILE A 99 -9.36 0.66 -22.18
N VAL A 100 -10.53 0.67 -22.83
CA VAL A 100 -11.09 1.88 -23.46
C VAL A 100 -11.37 2.95 -22.40
N ALA A 101 -11.95 2.56 -21.26
CA ALA A 101 -12.19 3.51 -20.16
C ALA A 101 -10.87 4.05 -19.57
N LEU A 102 -9.81 3.23 -19.50
CA LEU A 102 -8.50 3.68 -19.05
C LEU A 102 -7.84 4.65 -20.05
N GLN A 103 -8.00 4.41 -21.36
CA GLN A 103 -7.53 5.34 -22.40
C GLN A 103 -8.20 6.71 -22.27
N GLU A 104 -9.51 6.73 -22.01
CA GLU A 104 -10.29 7.94 -21.80
C GLU A 104 -9.87 8.65 -20.51
N ALA A 105 -9.75 7.92 -19.40
CA ALA A 105 -9.38 8.49 -18.10
C ALA A 105 -7.95 9.09 -18.09
N LEU A 106 -7.01 8.42 -18.77
CA LEU A 106 -5.60 8.82 -18.81
C LEU A 106 -5.24 9.67 -20.03
N PHE A 107 -6.15 9.82 -20.98
CA PHE A 107 -5.95 10.54 -22.25
C PHE A 107 -4.76 10.00 -23.05
N VAL A 108 -4.67 8.68 -23.18
CA VAL A 108 -3.57 7.99 -23.89
C VAL A 108 -4.08 6.98 -24.92
N SER A 109 -3.25 6.63 -25.89
CA SER A 109 -3.57 5.62 -26.90
C SER A 109 -3.56 4.21 -26.30
N GLU A 110 -4.25 3.27 -26.97
CA GLU A 110 -4.20 1.85 -26.61
C GLU A 110 -2.77 1.33 -26.55
N HIS A 111 -1.92 1.68 -27.53
CA HIS A 111 -0.51 1.32 -27.53
C HIS A 111 0.24 1.77 -26.26
N THR A 112 -0.14 2.93 -25.69
CA THR A 112 0.44 3.42 -24.44
C THR A 112 -0.02 2.57 -23.26
N ILE A 113 -1.33 2.26 -23.18
CA ILE A 113 -1.87 1.35 -22.16
C ILE A 113 -1.22 -0.03 -22.24
N GLU A 114 -0.97 -0.58 -23.43
CA GLU A 114 -0.24 -1.85 -23.59
C GLU A 114 1.17 -1.79 -23.02
N GLY A 115 1.88 -0.69 -23.23
CA GLY A 115 3.19 -0.44 -22.61
C GLY A 115 3.10 -0.36 -21.09
N ASP A 116 2.07 0.28 -20.56
CA ASP A 116 1.83 0.39 -19.12
C ASP A 116 1.42 -0.96 -18.51
N ILE A 117 0.62 -1.79 -19.20
CA ILE A 117 0.27 -3.16 -18.79
C ILE A 117 1.52 -4.04 -18.68
N LYS A 118 2.44 -3.96 -19.65
CA LYS A 118 3.72 -4.69 -19.58
C LYS A 118 4.54 -4.28 -18.36
N ARG A 119 4.60 -2.97 -18.06
CA ARG A 119 5.29 -2.46 -16.87
C ARG A 119 4.62 -2.92 -15.59
N ILE A 120 3.30 -2.90 -15.51
CA ILE A 120 2.55 -3.38 -14.34
C ILE A 120 2.87 -4.85 -14.06
N ARG A 121 2.98 -5.70 -15.11
CA ARG A 121 3.40 -7.10 -14.93
C ARG A 121 4.77 -7.25 -14.28
N GLU A 122 5.74 -6.40 -14.64
CA GLU A 122 7.05 -6.39 -13.98
C GLU A 122 6.98 -5.86 -12.55
N LEU A 123 6.18 -4.80 -12.31
CA LEU A 123 6.01 -4.23 -10.96
C LEU A 123 5.36 -5.21 -9.98
N ILE A 124 4.42 -6.04 -10.43
CA ILE A 124 3.74 -7.01 -9.55
C ILE A 124 4.51 -8.33 -9.42
N LYS A 125 5.53 -8.58 -10.24
CA LYS A 125 6.29 -9.84 -10.26
C LYS A 125 6.86 -10.26 -8.89
N PRO A 126 7.35 -9.33 -8.03
CA PRO A 126 7.82 -9.69 -6.68
C PRO A 126 6.70 -10.16 -5.74
N TYR A 127 5.43 -9.87 -6.04
CA TYR A 127 4.27 -10.24 -5.25
C TYR A 127 3.70 -11.57 -5.74
N GLY A 128 4.45 -12.64 -5.50
CA GLY A 128 4.06 -14.00 -5.90
C GLY A 128 2.58 -14.29 -5.61
N GLY A 129 1.91 -14.98 -6.54
CA GLY A 129 0.49 -15.31 -6.41
C GLY A 129 -0.49 -14.26 -6.94
N LEU A 130 -0.02 -13.15 -7.52
CA LEU A 130 -0.86 -12.19 -8.26
C LEU A 130 -0.53 -12.17 -9.76
N LYS A 131 -1.56 -12.13 -10.60
CA LYS A 131 -1.45 -12.02 -12.06
C LYS A 131 -2.34 -10.91 -12.60
N LEU A 132 -1.81 -10.11 -13.52
CA LEU A 132 -2.62 -9.21 -14.34
C LEU A 132 -3.19 -9.98 -15.54
N VAL A 133 -4.48 -10.30 -15.47
CA VAL A 133 -5.20 -11.04 -16.51
C VAL A 133 -5.90 -10.07 -17.46
N ARG A 134 -5.84 -10.37 -18.76
CA ARG A 134 -6.60 -9.69 -19.81
C ARG A 134 -7.62 -10.65 -20.39
N ASN A 135 -8.86 -10.19 -20.52
CA ASN A 135 -9.91 -10.86 -21.26
C ASN A 135 -10.58 -9.82 -22.15
N ASP A 136 -10.42 -9.97 -23.47
CA ASP A 136 -10.80 -8.99 -24.49
C ASP A 136 -10.25 -7.57 -24.18
N ASN A 137 -11.16 -6.60 -24.09
CA ASN A 137 -10.86 -5.22 -23.74
C ASN A 137 -10.91 -4.94 -22.23
N HIS A 138 -10.85 -5.97 -21.40
CA HIS A 138 -10.88 -5.82 -19.94
C HIS A 138 -9.67 -6.44 -19.26
N ILE A 139 -9.21 -5.79 -18.19
CA ILE A 139 -8.11 -6.25 -17.35
C ILE A 139 -8.51 -6.30 -15.87
N TYR A 140 -7.93 -7.25 -15.13
CA TYR A 140 -8.17 -7.41 -13.69
C TYR A 140 -7.02 -8.15 -13.01
N PHE A 141 -6.93 -8.01 -11.69
CA PHE A 141 -6.00 -8.80 -10.88
C PHE A 141 -6.62 -10.11 -10.43
N ASP A 142 -5.99 -11.21 -10.83
CA ASP A 142 -6.26 -12.57 -10.34
C ASP A 142 -5.23 -12.94 -9.28
N GLY A 143 -5.68 -13.28 -8.08
CA GLY A 143 -4.83 -13.57 -6.92
C GLY A 143 -5.53 -13.26 -5.60
N ASN A 144 -4.96 -13.81 -4.52
CA ASN A 144 -5.51 -13.71 -3.18
C ASN A 144 -5.53 -12.25 -2.68
N GLU A 145 -6.57 -11.90 -1.94
CA GLU A 145 -6.77 -10.60 -1.34
C GLU A 145 -5.64 -10.18 -0.38
N HIS A 146 -4.97 -11.11 0.31
CA HIS A 146 -3.75 -10.81 1.09
C HIS A 146 -2.66 -10.14 0.24
N VAL A 147 -2.41 -10.67 -0.96
CA VAL A 147 -1.38 -10.14 -1.87
C VAL A 147 -1.79 -8.77 -2.41
N LYS A 148 -3.10 -8.56 -2.67
CA LYS A 148 -3.64 -7.25 -3.09
C LYS A 148 -3.49 -6.19 -2.00
N ARG A 149 -3.79 -6.54 -0.75
CA ARG A 149 -3.57 -5.68 0.43
C ARG A 149 -2.10 -5.32 0.61
N ARG A 150 -1.21 -6.28 0.40
CA ARG A 150 0.25 -6.08 0.46
C ARG A 150 0.75 -5.08 -0.59
N ILE A 151 0.33 -5.22 -1.85
CA ILE A 151 0.68 -4.24 -2.89
C ILE A 151 0.17 -2.86 -2.52
N TYR A 152 -1.07 -2.77 -2.04
CA TYR A 152 -1.62 -1.47 -1.66
C TYR A 152 -0.81 -0.82 -0.53
N ARG A 153 -0.40 -1.59 0.49
CA ARG A 153 0.48 -1.11 1.55
C ARG A 153 1.78 -0.55 0.99
N ASP A 154 2.45 -1.29 0.11
CA ASP A 154 3.75 -0.87 -0.42
C ASP A 154 3.62 0.37 -1.32
N LEU A 155 2.50 0.54 -2.02
CA LEU A 155 2.19 1.78 -2.74
C LEU A 155 1.98 2.97 -1.79
N LEU A 156 1.29 2.78 -0.67
CA LEU A 156 1.13 3.83 0.35
C LEU A 156 2.47 4.17 0.99
N ALA A 157 3.34 3.17 1.20
CA ALA A 157 4.68 3.33 1.74
C ALA A 157 5.53 4.25 0.87
N ASP A 158 5.53 4.01 -0.44
CA ASP A 158 6.25 4.83 -1.42
C ASP A 158 5.73 6.29 -1.43
N GLU A 159 4.41 6.48 -1.32
CA GLU A 159 3.79 7.82 -1.30
C GLU A 159 4.21 8.67 -0.10
N ILE A 160 4.44 8.04 1.06
CA ILE A 160 4.89 8.74 2.27
C ILE A 160 6.38 8.53 2.59
N LYS A 161 7.14 7.91 1.69
CA LYS A 161 8.56 7.56 1.85
C LYS A 161 8.84 6.79 3.14
N ASP A 162 8.06 5.73 3.35
CA ASP A 162 8.12 4.82 4.51
C ASP A 162 7.87 5.47 5.88
N ASN A 163 7.42 6.72 5.94
CA ASN A 163 7.16 7.42 7.21
C ASN A 163 5.74 7.17 7.75
N PHE A 164 5.40 5.90 7.96
CA PHE A 164 4.11 5.50 8.54
C PHE A 164 3.94 5.91 10.01
N ILE A 165 5.03 6.29 10.70
CA ILE A 165 5.01 6.72 12.10
C ILE A 165 4.13 7.97 12.29
N ASN A 166 4.07 8.85 11.28
CA ASN A 166 3.23 10.04 11.36
C ASN A 166 1.78 9.72 10.98
N ILE A 167 0.95 9.46 11.99
CA ILE A 167 -0.47 9.11 11.78
C ILE A 167 -1.24 10.17 11.00
N ASN A 168 -0.93 11.47 11.15
CA ASN A 168 -1.62 12.53 10.41
C ASN A 168 -1.32 12.47 8.91
N ARG A 169 -0.07 12.14 8.54
CA ARG A 169 0.28 11.89 7.13
C ARG A 169 -0.40 10.63 6.61
N THR A 170 -0.40 9.55 7.40
CA THR A 170 -1.09 8.31 7.05
C THR A 170 -2.60 8.54 6.85
N ALA A 171 -3.24 9.29 7.76
CA ALA A 171 -4.67 9.60 7.70
C ALA A 171 -5.05 10.37 6.44
N SER A 172 -4.17 11.27 5.95
CA SER A 172 -4.42 12.01 4.71
C SER A 172 -4.53 11.14 3.45
N LEU A 173 -4.07 9.88 3.51
CA LEU A 173 -4.17 8.92 2.40
C LEU A 173 -5.58 8.32 2.26
N TYR A 174 -6.40 8.38 3.32
CA TYR A 174 -7.72 7.77 3.38
C TYR A 174 -8.80 8.83 3.25
N LYS A 175 -9.42 8.92 2.07
CA LYS A 175 -10.42 9.96 1.76
C LYS A 175 -11.87 9.54 2.03
N ARG A 176 -12.14 8.23 2.15
CA ARG A 176 -13.51 7.69 2.24
C ARG A 176 -14.01 7.54 3.67
N PHE A 177 -13.13 7.63 4.65
CA PHE A 177 -13.44 7.59 6.08
C PHE A 177 -12.35 8.31 6.87
N ASP A 178 -12.67 8.63 8.13
CA ASP A 178 -11.75 9.28 9.06
C ASP A 178 -10.87 8.24 9.77
N LEU A 179 -9.60 8.11 9.33
CA LEU A 179 -8.65 7.18 9.95
C LEU A 179 -8.32 7.57 11.40
N VAL A 180 -8.32 8.86 11.74
CA VAL A 180 -8.04 9.32 13.11
C VAL A 180 -9.12 8.78 14.02
N ARG A 181 -10.40 8.93 13.63
CA ARG A 181 -11.52 8.38 14.40
C ARG A 181 -11.45 6.85 14.53
N VAL A 182 -11.07 6.15 13.46
CA VAL A 182 -10.85 4.68 13.50
C VAL A 182 -9.74 4.32 14.48
N THR A 183 -8.67 5.12 14.55
CA THR A 183 -7.56 4.92 15.48
C THR A 183 -8.02 5.08 16.93
N GLU A 184 -8.81 6.11 17.24
CA GLU A 184 -9.37 6.32 18.58
C GLU A 184 -10.22 5.13 19.05
N ILE A 185 -11.03 4.55 18.15
CA ILE A 185 -11.85 3.37 18.44
C ILE A 185 -10.98 2.15 18.70
N PHE A 186 -9.93 1.98 17.91
CA PHE A 186 -8.98 0.89 18.07
C PHE A 186 -8.28 0.97 19.43
N GLU A 187 -7.72 2.12 19.80
CA GLU A 187 -7.06 2.34 21.09
C GLU A 187 -8.01 2.17 22.28
N ALA A 188 -9.24 2.69 22.18
CA ALA A 188 -10.26 2.50 23.20
C ALA A 188 -10.62 1.01 23.38
N THR A 189 -10.72 0.26 22.28
CA THR A 189 -11.01 -1.18 22.33
C THR A 189 -9.86 -1.97 22.95
N LEU A 190 -8.60 -1.60 22.66
CA LEU A 190 -7.45 -2.19 23.36
C LEU A 190 -7.53 -1.92 24.87
N ALA A 191 -7.84 -0.69 25.27
CA ALA A 191 -7.94 -0.29 26.67
C ALA A 191 -9.06 -1.01 27.43
N GLU A 192 -10.24 -1.19 26.82
CA GLU A 192 -11.37 -1.95 27.40
C GLU A 192 -10.99 -3.40 27.72
N HIS A 193 -10.12 -3.99 26.91
CA HIS A 193 -9.61 -5.35 27.09
C HIS A 193 -8.33 -5.42 27.95
N ASN A 194 -7.89 -4.30 28.53
CA ASN A 194 -6.59 -4.16 29.23
C ASN A 194 -5.41 -4.68 28.39
N TYR A 195 -5.48 -4.51 27.08
CA TYR A 195 -4.49 -5.00 26.14
C TYR A 195 -3.48 -3.91 25.79
N GLN A 196 -2.21 -4.17 26.08
CA GLN A 196 -1.13 -3.21 25.82
C GLN A 196 -0.38 -3.53 24.54
N VAL A 197 -0.20 -2.50 23.72
CA VAL A 197 0.63 -2.51 22.51
C VAL A 197 1.65 -1.38 22.63
N ARG A 198 2.87 -1.59 22.13
CA ARG A 198 3.88 -0.52 22.13
C ARG A 198 3.38 0.65 21.26
N GLU A 199 3.44 1.88 21.76
CA GLU A 199 2.98 3.07 21.00
C GLU A 199 3.65 3.17 19.62
N THR A 200 4.91 2.75 19.52
CA THR A 200 5.69 2.76 18.26
C THR A 200 5.13 1.84 17.17
N VAL A 201 4.31 0.84 17.52
CA VAL A 201 3.73 -0.10 16.54
C VAL A 201 2.29 0.22 16.17
N VAL A 202 1.60 1.06 16.96
CA VAL A 202 0.20 1.46 16.69
C VAL A 202 0.03 2.04 15.28
N PRO A 203 0.89 2.96 14.79
CA PRO A 203 0.73 3.49 13.43
C PRO A 203 0.81 2.40 12.35
N MET A 204 1.60 1.33 12.56
CA MET A 204 1.68 0.21 11.61
C MET A 204 0.40 -0.61 11.58
N ILE A 205 -0.17 -0.91 12.76
CA ILE A 205 -1.44 -1.63 12.87
C ILE A 205 -2.56 -0.82 12.23
N VAL A 206 -2.58 0.49 12.45
CA VAL A 206 -3.57 1.39 11.89
C VAL A 206 -3.51 1.44 10.35
N VAL A 207 -2.32 1.36 9.74
CA VAL A 207 -2.18 1.23 8.28
C VAL A 207 -2.87 -0.04 7.78
N HIS A 208 -2.65 -1.17 8.45
CA HIS A 208 -3.30 -2.43 8.10
C HIS A 208 -4.82 -2.35 8.24
N ILE A 209 -5.31 -1.72 9.32
CA ILE A 209 -6.74 -1.46 9.54
C ILE A 209 -7.30 -0.60 8.41
N GLY A 210 -6.66 0.53 8.11
CA GLY A 210 -7.12 1.47 7.08
C GLY A 210 -7.18 0.81 5.69
N ILE A 211 -6.16 0.02 5.34
CA ILE A 211 -6.16 -0.78 4.11
C ILE A 211 -7.34 -1.74 4.12
N THR A 212 -7.52 -2.50 5.19
CA THR A 212 -8.60 -3.49 5.32
C THR A 212 -9.98 -2.84 5.14
N ILE A 213 -10.22 -1.70 5.78
CA ILE A 213 -11.46 -0.93 5.63
C ILE A 213 -11.67 -0.44 4.18
N GLU A 214 -10.64 0.12 3.51
CA GLU A 214 -10.73 0.54 2.10
C GLU A 214 -11.09 -0.62 1.16
N ARG A 215 -10.50 -1.80 1.38
CA ARG A 215 -10.78 -3.01 0.61
C ARG A 215 -12.23 -3.46 0.82
N MET A 216 -12.69 -3.52 2.07
CA MET A 216 -14.07 -3.90 2.43
C MET A 216 -15.10 -2.89 1.91
N LEU A 217 -14.82 -1.60 1.99
CA LEU A 217 -15.62 -0.52 1.39
C LEU A 217 -15.71 -0.66 -0.14
N SER A 218 -14.73 -1.30 -0.76
CA SER A 218 -14.72 -1.64 -2.18
C SER A 218 -15.31 -3.02 -2.46
N GLY A 219 -15.81 -3.70 -1.41
CA GLY A 219 -16.39 -5.04 -1.38
C GLY A 219 -15.42 -6.15 -1.75
N HIS A 220 -14.14 -5.98 -1.43
CA HIS A 220 -13.15 -7.05 -1.47
C HIS A 220 -12.88 -7.54 -0.05
N TYR A 221 -13.10 -8.83 0.17
CA TYR A 221 -13.00 -9.49 1.46
C TYR A 221 -12.03 -10.67 1.39
N LEU A 222 -11.51 -11.08 2.55
CA LEU A 222 -10.77 -12.33 2.69
C LEU A 222 -11.73 -13.53 2.59
N ASP A 223 -11.34 -14.55 1.82
CA ASP A 223 -12.20 -15.70 1.50
C ASP A 223 -12.08 -16.84 2.52
N LYS A 224 -10.87 -17.11 3.04
CA LYS A 224 -10.59 -18.24 3.94
C LYS A 224 -9.44 -17.92 4.88
N SER A 225 -9.55 -18.40 6.10
CA SER A 225 -8.45 -18.51 7.06
C SER A 225 -8.40 -19.95 7.58
N ASN A 226 -7.19 -20.43 7.86
CA ASN A 226 -6.95 -21.73 8.48
C ASN A 226 -6.61 -21.58 9.97
N ASN A 227 -6.67 -20.36 10.52
CA ASN A 227 -6.23 -20.09 11.88
C ASN A 227 -7.40 -20.29 12.84
N ASN A 228 -7.29 -21.26 13.75
CA ASN A 228 -8.27 -21.41 14.82
C ASN A 228 -7.93 -20.46 15.98
N LEU A 229 -8.36 -19.20 15.88
CA LEU A 229 -8.05 -18.14 16.86
C LEU A 229 -9.24 -17.75 17.74
N GLN A 230 -10.34 -18.48 17.65
CA GLN A 230 -11.63 -18.12 18.26
C GLN A 230 -11.55 -17.92 19.79
N GLU A 231 -10.63 -18.62 20.45
CA GLU A 231 -10.42 -18.52 21.90
C GLU A 231 -9.43 -17.42 22.32
N SER A 232 -8.76 -16.76 21.37
CA SER A 232 -7.74 -15.76 21.68
C SER A 232 -8.36 -14.41 22.07
N ILE A 233 -7.71 -13.71 23.01
CA ILE A 233 -8.10 -12.35 23.39
C ILE A 233 -7.94 -11.38 22.20
N GLU A 234 -6.94 -11.59 21.34
CA GLU A 234 -6.73 -10.79 20.14
C GLU A 234 -7.90 -10.91 19.14
N PHE A 235 -8.52 -12.09 19.04
CA PHE A 235 -9.72 -12.28 18.22
C PHE A 235 -10.95 -11.58 18.81
N GLN A 236 -11.15 -11.66 20.14
CA GLN A 236 -12.23 -10.93 20.82
C GLN A 236 -12.09 -9.41 20.63
N ILE A 237 -10.87 -8.88 20.80
CA ILE A 237 -10.56 -7.46 20.54
C ILE A 237 -10.88 -7.10 19.08
N ALA A 238 -10.46 -7.92 18.12
CA ALA A 238 -10.71 -7.67 16.71
C ALA A 238 -12.21 -7.67 16.38
N GLN A 239 -12.99 -8.59 16.96
CA GLN A 239 -14.45 -8.63 16.81
C GLN A 239 -15.10 -7.36 17.39
N ASP A 240 -14.77 -6.99 18.63
CA ASP A 240 -15.34 -5.80 19.26
C ASP A 240 -14.99 -4.52 18.51
N PHE A 241 -13.75 -4.42 18.02
CA PHE A 241 -13.31 -3.33 17.18
C PHE A 241 -14.16 -3.23 15.91
N PHE A 242 -14.33 -4.31 15.15
CA PHE A 242 -15.12 -4.29 13.93
C PHE A 242 -16.61 -4.03 14.19
N HIS A 243 -17.18 -4.56 15.29
CA HIS A 243 -18.56 -4.24 15.72
C HIS A 243 -18.76 -2.74 15.94
N LYS A 244 -17.77 -2.04 16.51
CA LYS A 244 -17.84 -0.57 16.66
C LYS A 244 -17.69 0.13 15.31
N VAL A 245 -16.76 -0.30 14.46
CA VAL A 245 -16.48 0.34 13.16
C VAL A 245 -17.69 0.29 12.22
N VAL A 246 -18.41 -0.83 12.16
CA VAL A 246 -19.59 -0.98 11.27
C VAL A 246 -20.73 -0.01 11.60
N THR A 247 -20.77 0.56 12.81
CA THR A 247 -21.77 1.56 13.19
C THR A 247 -21.52 2.94 12.55
N MET A 248 -20.30 3.20 12.08
CA MET A 248 -19.89 4.50 11.53
C MET A 248 -19.46 4.43 10.06
N ILE A 249 -18.97 3.27 9.61
CA ILE A 249 -18.49 3.05 8.25
C ILE A 249 -19.36 1.96 7.62
N PRO A 250 -19.93 2.16 6.42
CA PRO A 250 -20.86 1.22 5.79
C PRO A 250 -20.11 0.01 5.19
N ILE A 251 -19.54 -0.81 6.06
CA ILE A 251 -18.90 -2.08 5.73
C ILE A 251 -19.61 -3.22 6.48
N THR A 252 -19.46 -4.42 5.95
CA THR A 252 -19.67 -5.67 6.69
C THR A 252 -18.30 -6.28 6.95
N TYR A 253 -18.17 -7.17 7.92
CA TYR A 253 -16.95 -7.96 8.09
C TYR A 253 -17.31 -9.42 8.38
N SER A 254 -16.40 -10.33 8.07
CA SER A 254 -16.50 -11.76 8.38
C SER A 254 -15.56 -12.14 9.53
N GLU A 255 -15.73 -13.32 10.10
CA GLU A 255 -14.78 -13.85 11.09
C GLU A 255 -13.34 -13.88 10.54
N VAL A 256 -13.16 -14.18 9.25
CA VAL A 256 -11.85 -14.19 8.57
C VAL A 256 -11.16 -12.81 8.63
N GLU A 257 -11.91 -11.72 8.53
CA GLU A 257 -11.36 -10.36 8.68
C GLU A 257 -10.93 -10.07 10.12
N ALA A 258 -11.71 -10.52 11.10
CA ALA A 258 -11.35 -10.41 12.51
C ALA A 258 -10.13 -11.26 12.86
N GLU A 259 -10.03 -12.49 12.33
CA GLU A 259 -8.84 -13.34 12.50
C GLU A 259 -7.59 -12.72 11.89
N ALA A 260 -7.71 -12.04 10.75
CA ALA A 260 -6.58 -11.35 10.14
C ALA A 260 -6.06 -10.19 11.02
N LEU A 261 -6.97 -9.39 11.60
CA LEU A 261 -6.58 -8.33 12.55
C LEU A 261 -6.00 -8.93 13.83
N ALA A 262 -6.60 -9.98 14.38
CA ALA A 262 -6.09 -10.69 15.55
C ALA A 262 -4.65 -11.18 15.33
N THR A 263 -4.39 -11.73 14.15
CA THR A 263 -3.07 -12.22 13.75
C THR A 263 -2.04 -11.08 13.68
N ILE A 264 -2.44 -9.91 13.19
CA ILE A 264 -1.61 -8.69 13.22
C ILE A 264 -1.30 -8.32 14.68
N LEU A 265 -2.30 -8.28 15.56
CA LEU A 265 -2.10 -7.99 16.99
C LEU A 265 -1.10 -8.97 17.62
N MET A 266 -1.24 -10.26 17.36
CA MET A 266 -0.30 -11.29 17.85
C MET A 266 1.13 -11.08 17.32
N GLY A 267 1.30 -10.70 16.06
CA GLY A 267 2.62 -10.44 15.46
C GLY A 267 3.33 -9.20 16.00
N TYR A 268 2.57 -8.24 16.53
CA TYR A 268 3.05 -7.01 17.15
C TYR A 268 3.13 -7.07 18.68
N LYS A 269 2.51 -8.08 19.30
CA LYS A 269 2.69 -8.40 20.71
C LYS A 269 4.01 -9.16 20.89
N ASN A 270 4.67 -8.94 22.03
CA ASN A 270 5.60 -9.93 22.55
C ASN A 270 4.78 -11.20 22.85
N ALA A 271 5.18 -12.35 22.30
CA ALA A 271 4.48 -13.60 22.59
C ALA A 271 4.36 -13.82 24.12
N VAL A 272 3.20 -14.27 24.59
CA VAL A 272 2.97 -14.48 26.04
C VAL A 272 3.35 -15.91 26.45
N LYS A 273 3.42 -16.83 25.48
CA LYS A 273 3.80 -18.22 25.68
C LYS A 273 5.00 -18.57 24.82
N LEU A 274 6.05 -19.07 25.46
CA LEU A 274 7.23 -19.60 24.80
C LEU A 274 6.83 -20.91 24.10
N SER A 275 7.04 -20.97 22.79
CA SER A 275 6.95 -22.21 22.02
C SER A 275 8.34 -22.81 21.90
N GLU A 276 8.44 -24.12 22.01
CA GLU A 276 9.67 -24.87 21.73
C GLU A 276 9.86 -25.10 20.23
N THR A 277 8.78 -25.07 19.46
CA THR A 277 8.81 -25.29 18.00
C THR A 277 8.03 -24.18 17.30
N LEU A 278 8.59 -23.61 16.23
CA LEU A 278 7.88 -22.73 15.30
C LEU A 278 7.76 -23.40 13.94
N GLN A 279 6.60 -23.22 13.32
CA GLN A 279 6.34 -23.73 11.98
C GLN A 279 6.33 -22.60 10.96
N TYR A 280 7.01 -22.80 9.83
CA TYR A 280 6.96 -21.90 8.67
C TYR A 280 6.97 -22.72 7.38
N GLU A 281 5.97 -22.53 6.51
CA GLU A 281 5.84 -23.25 5.23
C GLU A 281 6.05 -24.78 5.33
N GLY A 282 5.52 -25.39 6.40
CA GLY A 282 5.63 -26.84 6.64
C GLY A 282 6.98 -27.30 7.20
N LYS A 283 7.88 -26.39 7.57
CA LYS A 283 9.10 -26.70 8.31
C LYS A 283 8.94 -26.43 9.80
N ASP A 284 9.32 -27.42 10.61
CA ASP A 284 9.38 -27.31 12.06
C ASP A 284 10.79 -26.90 12.49
N VAL A 285 10.90 -25.76 13.17
CA VAL A 285 12.16 -25.25 13.71
C VAL A 285 12.11 -25.31 15.23
N ASN A 286 13.02 -26.09 15.81
CA ASN A 286 13.22 -26.13 17.26
C ASN A 286 13.95 -24.85 17.72
N ILE A 287 13.30 -24.08 18.58
CA ILE A 287 13.78 -22.75 18.99
C ILE A 287 14.95 -22.84 19.96
N SER A 288 14.97 -23.82 20.86
CA SER A 288 16.10 -24.01 21.78
C SER A 288 17.38 -24.34 21.01
N LYS A 289 17.29 -25.19 19.98
CA LYS A 289 18.42 -25.49 19.10
C LYS A 289 18.86 -24.27 18.31
N LEU A 290 17.92 -23.54 17.71
CA LEU A 290 18.25 -22.33 16.96
C LEU A 290 18.93 -21.28 17.84
N LEU A 291 18.46 -21.09 19.08
CA LEU A 291 19.09 -20.15 20.03
C LEU A 291 20.51 -20.55 20.38
N ALA A 292 20.77 -21.84 20.63
CA ALA A 292 22.12 -22.35 20.87
C ALA A 292 23.04 -22.11 19.65
N ASP A 293 22.56 -22.42 18.43
CA ASP A 293 23.30 -22.17 17.19
C ASP A 293 23.60 -20.66 17.00
N LEU A 294 22.67 -19.79 17.40
CA LEU A 294 22.83 -18.33 17.34
C LEU A 294 23.86 -17.83 18.34
N THR A 295 23.81 -18.27 19.60
CA THR A 295 24.77 -17.84 20.62
C THR A 295 26.18 -18.37 20.33
N ASP A 296 26.31 -19.60 19.85
CA ASP A 296 27.61 -20.16 19.44
C ASP A 296 28.24 -19.31 18.33
N VAL A 297 27.46 -18.91 17.33
CA VAL A 297 27.98 -18.08 16.23
C VAL A 297 28.34 -16.68 16.71
N ILE A 298 27.57 -16.09 17.61
CA ILE A 298 27.91 -14.80 18.21
C ILE A 298 29.24 -14.89 18.97
N PHE A 299 29.42 -15.94 19.79
CA PHE A 299 30.65 -16.16 20.52
C PHE A 299 31.85 -16.37 19.58
N GLN A 300 31.74 -17.25 18.59
CA GLN A 300 32.82 -17.53 17.65
C GLN A 300 33.22 -16.31 16.78
N THR A 301 32.27 -15.43 16.48
CA THR A 301 32.51 -14.29 15.56
C THR A 301 32.91 -13.02 16.31
N PHE A 302 32.37 -12.80 17.50
CA PHE A 302 32.49 -11.52 18.23
C PHE A 302 33.08 -11.66 19.64
N ASP A 303 33.39 -12.88 20.09
CA ASP A 303 33.91 -13.17 21.44
C ASP A 303 32.97 -12.68 22.57
N LEU A 304 31.66 -12.74 22.31
CA LEU A 304 30.61 -12.40 23.27
C LEU A 304 29.81 -13.65 23.62
N ASP A 305 29.82 -14.01 24.90
CA ASP A 305 29.11 -15.17 25.43
C ASP A 305 27.76 -14.76 26.04
N PHE A 306 26.67 -15.23 25.44
CA PHE A 306 25.29 -15.04 25.91
C PHE A 306 24.64 -16.36 26.34
N THR A 307 25.43 -17.41 26.57
CA THR A 307 24.91 -18.76 26.81
C THR A 307 24.17 -18.85 28.14
N GLU A 308 24.67 -18.16 29.16
CA GLU A 308 24.09 -18.09 30.52
C GLU A 308 23.18 -16.86 30.74
N ASP A 309 22.97 -16.02 29.72
CA ASP A 309 22.13 -14.81 29.82
C ASP A 309 20.66 -15.15 29.56
N GLU A 310 19.95 -15.55 30.63
CA GLU A 310 18.53 -15.93 30.54
C GLU A 310 17.64 -14.82 29.97
N ASP A 311 17.94 -13.55 30.25
CA ASP A 311 17.17 -12.41 29.76
C ASP A 311 17.33 -12.25 28.24
N PHE A 312 18.57 -12.36 27.75
CA PHE A 312 18.86 -12.38 26.31
C PHE A 312 18.16 -13.55 25.61
N GLN A 313 18.28 -14.76 26.16
CA GLN A 313 17.70 -15.98 25.59
C GLN A 313 16.17 -15.89 25.50
N ASN A 314 15.52 -15.46 26.58
CA ASN A 314 14.07 -15.30 26.62
C ASN A 314 13.61 -14.16 25.71
N GLY A 315 14.31 -13.03 25.70
CA GLY A 315 14.02 -11.90 24.82
C GLY A 315 14.10 -12.29 23.34
N LEU A 316 15.18 -12.98 22.94
CA LEU A 316 15.38 -13.42 21.57
C LEU A 316 14.34 -14.47 21.16
N ARG A 317 13.98 -15.40 22.05
CA ARG A 317 12.89 -16.37 21.82
C ARG A 317 11.59 -15.68 21.47
N LEU A 318 11.16 -14.71 22.28
CA LEU A 318 9.93 -13.95 22.05
C LEU A 318 9.99 -13.21 20.71
N HIS A 319 11.12 -12.60 20.39
CA HIS A 319 11.32 -11.90 19.12
C HIS A 319 11.26 -12.83 17.90
N LEU A 320 11.81 -14.05 18.00
CA LEU A 320 11.72 -15.06 16.94
C LEU A 320 10.27 -15.49 16.69
N GLN A 321 9.49 -15.70 17.75
CA GLN A 321 8.07 -16.06 17.63
C GLN A 321 7.29 -14.96 16.91
N SER A 322 7.44 -13.71 17.36
CA SER A 322 6.79 -12.58 16.71
C SER A 322 7.32 -12.39 15.27
N LEU A 323 8.61 -12.63 15.01
CA LEU A 323 9.18 -12.55 13.66
C LEU A 323 8.57 -13.59 12.72
N VAL A 324 8.46 -14.85 13.12
CA VAL A 324 7.84 -15.89 12.28
C VAL A 324 6.38 -15.54 12.03
N MET A 325 5.63 -15.10 13.06
CA MET A 325 4.27 -14.62 12.87
C MET A 325 4.22 -13.49 11.84
N ARG A 326 5.15 -12.53 11.91
CA ARG A 326 5.19 -11.42 10.96
C ARG A 326 5.54 -11.84 9.54
N VAL A 327 6.49 -12.74 9.35
CA VAL A 327 6.90 -13.25 8.04
C VAL A 327 5.77 -14.08 7.43
N THR A 328 5.16 -14.99 8.20
CA THR A 328 4.00 -15.79 7.78
C THR A 328 2.84 -14.92 7.30
N ASN A 329 2.60 -13.79 7.98
CA ASN A 329 1.51 -12.87 7.63
C ASN A 329 1.96 -11.72 6.72
N GLU A 330 3.18 -11.80 6.18
CA GLU A 330 3.80 -10.81 5.30
C GLU A 330 3.73 -9.37 5.84
N THR A 331 3.70 -9.20 7.15
CA THR A 331 3.72 -7.90 7.82
C THR A 331 5.15 -7.37 7.85
N VAL A 332 5.33 -6.11 7.46
CA VAL A 332 6.63 -5.44 7.38
C VAL A 332 6.66 -4.34 8.43
N ILE A 333 7.76 -4.26 9.20
CA ILE A 333 7.97 -3.21 10.20
C ILE A 333 9.09 -2.30 9.67
N PRO A 334 8.76 -1.10 9.16
CA PRO A 334 9.79 -0.15 8.78
C PRO A 334 10.63 0.22 10.01
N ASN A 335 11.95 0.04 9.91
CA ASN A 335 12.89 0.44 10.95
C ASN A 335 13.31 1.90 10.76
N ALA A 336 12.55 2.82 11.36
CA ALA A 336 12.81 4.26 11.25
C ALA A 336 14.17 4.70 11.82
N HIS A 337 14.80 3.90 12.68
CA HIS A 337 16.10 4.17 13.28
C HIS A 337 17.25 3.42 12.59
N LEU A 338 17.01 2.71 11.48
CA LEU A 338 18.01 1.85 10.86
C LEU A 338 19.32 2.58 10.53
N GLN A 339 19.23 3.80 9.97
CA GLN A 339 20.41 4.58 9.60
C GLN A 339 21.18 5.07 10.84
N GLU A 340 20.46 5.41 11.90
CA GLU A 340 21.05 5.82 13.16
C GLU A 340 21.75 4.65 13.86
N ILE A 341 21.12 3.46 13.87
CA ILE A 341 21.70 2.23 14.41
C ILE A 341 22.98 1.86 13.64
N LYS A 342 22.94 1.88 12.29
CA LYS A 342 24.11 1.62 11.45
C LYS A 342 25.29 2.54 11.77
N LYS A 343 25.01 3.81 12.05
CA LYS A 343 26.04 4.83 12.31
C LYS A 343 26.57 4.77 13.75
N SER A 344 25.68 4.57 14.72
CA SER A 344 26.00 4.71 16.15
C SER A 344 26.38 3.39 16.81
N TYR A 345 25.91 2.26 16.28
CA TYR A 345 26.11 0.92 16.82
C TYR A 345 26.51 -0.10 15.73
N PRO A 346 27.60 0.14 14.98
CA PRO A 346 27.98 -0.70 13.83
C PRO A 346 28.23 -2.16 14.20
N LEU A 347 28.86 -2.43 15.36
CA LEU A 347 29.12 -3.79 15.83
C LEU A 347 27.81 -4.57 16.10
N ILE A 348 26.84 -3.94 16.79
CA ILE A 348 25.52 -4.54 17.05
C ILE A 348 24.77 -4.78 15.73
N PHE A 349 24.90 -3.85 14.78
CA PHE A 349 24.30 -4.00 13.46
C PHE A 349 24.91 -5.19 12.69
N GLU A 350 26.22 -5.37 12.74
CA GLU A 350 26.91 -6.53 12.14
C GLU A 350 26.50 -7.86 12.79
N MET A 351 26.42 -7.92 14.13
CA MET A 351 25.89 -9.08 14.85
C MET A 351 24.48 -9.41 14.38
N GLY A 352 23.61 -8.40 14.25
CA GLY A 352 22.24 -8.56 13.76
C GLY A 352 22.18 -9.16 12.35
N LEU A 353 23.11 -8.79 11.45
CA LEU A 353 23.19 -9.37 10.10
C LEU A 353 23.63 -10.83 10.10
N VAL A 354 24.53 -11.22 11.00
CA VAL A 354 24.97 -12.62 11.15
C VAL A 354 23.81 -13.47 11.66
N VAL A 355 23.17 -13.01 12.75
CA VAL A 355 21.99 -13.66 13.33
C VAL A 355 20.85 -13.77 12.33
N SER A 356 20.57 -12.71 11.56
CA SER A 356 19.47 -12.72 10.58
C SER A 356 19.69 -13.74 9.46
N ARG A 357 20.93 -13.99 9.03
CA ARG A 357 21.24 -15.02 8.02
C ARG A 357 20.97 -16.42 8.55
N LEU A 358 21.35 -16.70 9.79
CA LEU A 358 21.10 -18.02 10.41
C LEU A 358 19.61 -18.28 10.59
N ILE A 359 18.86 -17.29 11.07
CA ILE A 359 17.39 -17.38 11.15
C ILE A 359 16.81 -17.63 9.75
N GLY A 360 17.23 -16.83 8.76
CA GLY A 360 16.76 -16.99 7.39
C GLY A 360 17.02 -18.38 6.82
N ASN A 361 18.19 -18.95 7.06
CA ASN A 361 18.53 -20.31 6.66
C ASN A 361 17.68 -21.37 7.37
N ALA A 362 17.45 -21.22 8.68
CA ALA A 362 16.69 -22.17 9.48
C ALA A 362 15.23 -22.28 9.00
N PHE A 363 14.59 -21.14 8.69
CA PHE A 363 13.20 -21.11 8.24
C PHE A 363 13.06 -21.17 6.71
N GLY A 364 14.09 -20.84 5.93
CA GLY A 364 14.07 -20.83 4.47
C GLY A 364 13.48 -19.55 3.86
N PHE A 365 13.58 -18.41 4.55
CA PHE A 365 13.23 -17.09 4.03
C PHE A 365 14.40 -16.11 4.15
N GLU A 366 14.45 -15.07 3.33
CA GLU A 366 15.45 -14.02 3.47
C GLU A 366 14.95 -12.89 4.36
N LEU A 367 15.68 -12.61 5.45
CA LEU A 367 15.52 -11.39 6.23
C LEU A 367 16.31 -10.28 5.55
N SER A 368 15.63 -9.42 4.79
CA SER A 368 16.31 -8.31 4.12
C SER A 368 16.64 -7.19 5.12
N SER A 369 17.85 -6.63 5.03
CA SER A 369 18.28 -5.47 5.84
C SER A 369 17.64 -4.14 5.43
N GLN A 370 16.65 -4.17 4.54
CA GLN A 370 15.95 -3.02 3.96
C GLN A 370 14.43 -3.03 4.21
N LYS A 371 13.88 -4.04 4.91
CA LYS A 371 12.43 -4.17 5.14
C LYS A 371 12.11 -4.37 6.60
#